data_AF-A0A521TW05-F1
#
_entry.id   AF-A0A521TW05-F1
#
_cell.length_a   1.000
_cell.length_b   1.000
_cell.length_c   1.000
_cell.angle_alpha   90.00
_cell.angle_beta   90.00
_cell.angle_gamma   90.00
#
_symmetry.space_group_name_H-M   'P 1'
#
loop_
_entity.id
_entity.type
_entity.pdbx_description
1 polymer ?
#
loop_
_entity_poly.entity_id
_entity_poly.type
_entity_poly.pdbx_seq_one_letter_code
_entity_poly.pdbx_strand_id
1 'polypeptide(L)'
;MKVLLLVCTVIFIGIIPQIFAEHTNDQSLPQVLDENYIVEQFVAEGIPNSPTTMTFLGDDILVLQRYDGIVRLVRDGVLQPEPVLDVSVAKDGERGMLGITSDGSKVYVYFTAADVDAGKAIENRIYRYDWDGKKLVNPV
;
A
#
# COMPACT_ATOMS: atom_id res chain seq x y z
N MET A 1 -35.69 22.13 -27.61
CA MET A 1 -35.50 20.81 -28.23
C MET A 1 -34.01 20.60 -28.44
N LYS A 2 -33.34 19.84 -27.56
CA LYS A 2 -31.90 19.55 -27.63
C LYS A 2 -31.75 18.08 -28.01
N VAL A 3 -31.11 17.80 -29.13
CA VAL A 3 -30.83 16.45 -29.62
C VAL A 3 -29.51 16.00 -29.01
N LEU A 4 -29.51 14.89 -28.28
CA LEU A 4 -28.32 14.25 -27.73
C LEU A 4 -27.90 13.14 -28.70
N LEU A 5 -26.71 13.26 -29.29
CA LEU A 5 -26.13 12.25 -30.19
C LEU A 5 -25.27 11.31 -29.35
N LEU A 6 -25.70 10.06 -29.22
CA LEU A 6 -24.95 8.98 -28.55
C LEU A 6 -24.22 8.17 -29.64
N VAL A 7 -22.90 8.27 -29.70
CA VAL A 7 -22.06 7.47 -30.61
C VAL A 7 -21.52 6.28 -29.82
N CYS A 8 -22.12 5.10 -29.99
CA CYS A 8 -21.59 3.84 -29.46
C CYS A 8 -20.40 3.39 -30.34
N THR A 9 -19.19 3.46 -29.79
CA THR A 9 -18.03 2.75 -30.36
C THR A 9 -18.01 1.34 -29.80
N VAL A 10 -18.21 0.33 -30.66
CA VAL A 10 -18.11 -1.08 -30.30
C VAL A 10 -16.62 -1.44 -30.26
N ILE A 11 -16.04 -1.60 -29.07
CA ILE A 11 -14.68 -2.10 -28.89
C ILE A 11 -14.74 -3.63 -28.96
N PHE A 12 -14.18 -4.20 -30.03
CA PHE A 12 -13.95 -5.65 -30.12
C PHE A 12 -12.75 -6.00 -29.23
N ILE A 13 -13.01 -6.39 -27.98
CA ILE A 13 -11.98 -6.98 -27.12
C ILE A 13 -11.86 -8.44 -27.52
N GLY A 14 -10.76 -8.79 -28.21
CA GLY A 14 -10.39 -10.18 -28.42
C GLY A 14 -10.15 -10.85 -27.08
N ILE A 15 -11.06 -11.73 -26.66
CA ILE A 15 -10.93 -12.48 -25.42
C ILE A 15 -9.86 -13.55 -25.66
N ILE A 16 -8.66 -13.35 -25.13
CA ILE A 16 -7.73 -14.45 -24.91
C ILE A 16 -8.30 -15.24 -23.73
N PRO A 17 -8.63 -16.53 -23.86
CA PRO A 17 -8.99 -17.34 -22.70
C PRO A 17 -7.71 -17.54 -21.87
N GLN A 18 -7.53 -16.70 -20.85
CA GLN A 18 -6.67 -17.08 -19.74
C GLN A 18 -7.39 -18.22 -19.03
N ILE A 19 -6.93 -19.45 -19.28
CA ILE A 19 -7.28 -20.62 -18.48
C ILE A 19 -6.69 -20.37 -17.10
N PHE A 20 -7.46 -19.74 -16.22
CA PHE A 20 -7.23 -19.86 -14.80
C PHE A 20 -7.69 -21.26 -14.43
N ALA A 21 -6.79 -22.04 -13.82
CA ALA A 21 -7.19 -23.28 -13.19
C ALA A 21 -8.26 -22.94 -12.14
N GLU A 22 -9.51 -23.37 -12.38
CA GLU A 22 -10.52 -23.37 -11.33
C GLU A 22 -10.10 -24.43 -10.30
N HIS A 23 -9.43 -23.97 -9.24
CA HIS A 23 -9.37 -24.72 -8.00
C HIS A 23 -10.64 -24.43 -7.22
N THR A 24 -11.63 -25.29 -7.38
CA THR A 24 -12.80 -25.34 -6.49
C THR A 24 -12.38 -25.93 -5.15
N ASN A 25 -11.92 -25.05 -4.25
CA ASN A 25 -12.00 -25.29 -2.83
C ASN A 25 -12.23 -23.96 -2.15
N ASP A 26 -13.31 -23.84 -1.39
CA ASP A 26 -13.64 -22.66 -0.61
C ASP A 26 -12.54 -22.43 0.45
N GLN A 27 -11.52 -21.65 0.10
CA GLN A 27 -10.30 -21.44 0.87
C GLN A 27 -9.85 -19.98 0.70
N SER A 28 -10.55 -19.06 1.36
CA SER A 28 -10.24 -17.62 1.31
C SER A 28 -9.08 -17.18 2.23
N LEU A 29 -8.43 -18.13 2.94
CA LEU A 29 -7.35 -17.83 3.89
C LEU A 29 -6.09 -18.66 3.59
N PRO A 30 -4.89 -18.15 3.94
CA PRO A 30 -3.65 -18.91 3.83
C PRO A 30 -3.73 -20.24 4.58
N GLN A 31 -3.25 -21.32 3.97
CA GLN A 31 -3.06 -22.60 4.65
C GLN A 31 -1.73 -22.60 5.38
N VAL A 32 -1.76 -22.92 6.67
CA VAL A 32 -0.57 -23.09 7.51
C VAL A 32 -0.21 -24.57 7.53
N LEU A 33 0.96 -24.92 6.98
CA LEU A 33 1.42 -26.32 6.93
C LEU A 33 2.10 -26.78 8.22
N ASP A 34 2.53 -25.84 9.06
CA ASP A 34 3.09 -26.13 10.38
C ASP A 34 2.02 -25.90 11.46
N GLU A 35 1.58 -27.00 12.06
CA GLU A 35 0.48 -27.02 13.03
C GLU A 35 0.78 -26.26 14.33
N ASN A 36 2.03 -25.84 14.57
CA ASN A 36 2.40 -25.05 15.75
C ASN A 36 2.17 -23.54 15.56
N TYR A 37 1.80 -23.09 14.36
CA TYR A 37 1.49 -21.70 14.09
C TYR A 37 -0.01 -21.46 13.97
N ILE A 38 -0.45 -20.35 14.55
CA ILE A 38 -1.79 -19.79 14.38
C ILE A 38 -1.65 -18.58 13.46
N VAL A 39 -2.47 -18.53 12.41
CA VAL A 39 -2.59 -17.36 11.54
C VAL A 39 -3.90 -16.66 11.85
N GLU A 40 -3.80 -15.40 12.23
CA GLU A 40 -4.93 -14.53 12.49
C GLU A 40 -4.89 -13.34 11.54
N GLN A 41 -6.06 -12.97 11.03
CA GLN A 41 -6.20 -11.74 10.27
C GLN A 41 -6.23 -10.56 11.25
N PHE A 42 -5.21 -9.72 11.21
CA PHE A 42 -5.12 -8.57 12.11
C PHE A 42 -5.99 -7.38 11.66
N VAL A 43 -6.11 -7.14 10.35
CA VAL A 43 -6.93 -6.07 9.77
C VAL A 43 -7.98 -6.71 8.87
N ALA A 44 -9.26 -6.60 9.25
CA ALA A 44 -10.37 -7.30 8.59
C ALA A 44 -10.57 -6.88 7.13
N GLU A 45 -10.38 -5.60 6.82
CA GLU A 45 -10.51 -5.07 5.46
C GLU A 45 -9.26 -5.31 4.59
N GLY A 46 -8.18 -5.80 5.20
CA GLY A 46 -6.86 -5.88 4.58
C GLY A 46 -6.20 -4.51 4.43
N ILE A 47 -5.02 -4.49 3.78
CA ILE A 47 -4.25 -3.27 3.53
C ILE A 47 -4.21 -3.04 2.01
N PRO A 48 -4.74 -1.91 1.50
CA PRO A 48 -4.83 -1.69 0.06
C PRO A 48 -3.48 -1.30 -0.57
N ASN A 49 -3.47 -1.21 -1.90
CA ASN A 49 -2.40 -0.58 -2.69
C ASN A 49 -1.00 -1.19 -2.51
N SER A 50 -0.94 -2.52 -2.45
CA SER A 50 0.31 -3.30 -2.44
C SER A 50 1.20 -2.98 -1.23
N PRO A 51 0.87 -3.50 -0.04
CA PRO A 51 1.72 -3.30 1.13
C PRO A 51 3.11 -3.91 0.92
N THR A 52 4.17 -3.21 1.36
CA THR A 52 5.57 -3.68 1.22
C THR A 52 6.16 -4.11 2.55
N THR A 53 6.05 -3.28 3.59
CA THR A 53 6.58 -3.57 4.93
C THR A 53 5.90 -2.68 5.97
N MET A 54 6.21 -2.91 7.25
CA MET A 54 5.63 -2.23 8.38
C MET A 54 6.63 -2.02 9.52
N THR A 55 6.30 -1.11 10.45
CA THR A 55 7.03 -0.94 11.71
C THR A 55 6.06 -0.71 12.87
N PHE A 56 6.45 -1.15 14.06
CA PHE A 56 5.70 -0.91 15.29
C PHE A 56 6.09 0.45 15.90
N LEU A 57 5.11 1.17 16.44
CA LEU A 57 5.27 2.42 17.19
C LEU A 57 4.47 2.31 18.50
N GLY A 58 5.07 1.69 19.51
CA GLY A 58 4.32 1.25 20.67
C GLY A 58 3.28 0.22 20.25
N ASP A 59 2.00 0.50 20.51
CA ASP A 59 0.88 -0.37 20.14
C ASP A 59 0.35 -0.10 18.71
N ASP A 60 0.79 1.00 18.09
CA ASP A 60 0.42 1.32 16.71
C ASP A 60 1.31 0.57 15.70
N ILE A 61 0.78 0.32 14.51
CA ILE A 61 1.55 -0.20 13.37
C ILE A 61 1.47 0.81 12.22
N LEU A 62 2.61 1.20 11.68
CA LEU A 62 2.68 1.92 10.40
C LEU A 62 2.96 0.94 9.28
N VAL A 63 2.14 0.99 8.22
CA VAL A 63 2.27 0.09 7.06
C VAL A 63 2.41 0.91 5.78
N LEU A 64 3.37 0.53 4.94
CA LEU A 64 3.63 1.20 3.66
C LEU A 64 2.67 0.73 2.58
N GLN A 65 2.29 1.63 1.68
CA GLN A 65 1.63 1.32 0.41
C GLN A 65 2.56 1.68 -0.74
N ARG A 66 2.91 0.69 -1.56
CA ARG A 66 4.01 0.82 -2.52
C ARG A 66 3.74 1.87 -3.59
N TYR A 67 2.54 1.84 -4.17
CA TYR A 67 2.26 2.44 -5.47
C TYR A 67 1.83 3.90 -5.43
N ASP A 68 1.31 4.34 -4.30
CA ASP A 68 0.74 5.67 -4.06
C ASP A 68 1.53 6.45 -2.99
N GLY A 69 2.63 5.90 -2.49
CA GLY A 69 3.53 6.63 -1.60
C GLY A 69 2.93 6.91 -0.21
N ILE A 70 1.90 6.18 0.18
CA ILE A 70 1.19 6.38 1.43
C ILE A 70 1.78 5.52 2.56
N VAL A 71 1.81 6.08 3.76
CA VAL A 71 2.00 5.35 5.01
C VAL A 71 0.67 5.33 5.76
N ARG A 72 0.14 4.14 6.03
CA ARG A 72 -1.10 3.91 6.78
C ARG A 72 -0.81 3.70 8.26
N LEU A 73 -1.78 4.03 9.10
CA LEU A 73 -1.80 3.69 10.52
C LEU A 73 -2.82 2.59 10.76
N VAL A 74 -2.40 1.55 11.48
CA VAL A 74 -3.28 0.58 12.14
C VAL A 74 -3.18 0.84 13.63
N ARG A 75 -4.34 1.05 14.28
CA ARG A 75 -4.47 1.28 15.71
C ARG A 75 -5.57 0.39 16.24
N ASP A 76 -5.30 -0.36 17.31
CA ASP A 76 -6.24 -1.31 17.91
C ASP A 76 -6.82 -2.33 16.90
N GLY A 77 -5.99 -2.79 15.95
CA GLY A 77 -6.40 -3.69 14.86
C GLY A 77 -7.21 -3.03 13.74
N VAL A 78 -7.47 -1.72 13.81
CA VAL A 78 -8.27 -0.98 12.83
C VAL A 78 -7.40 -0.12 11.94
N LEU A 79 -7.51 -0.30 10.63
CA LEU A 79 -6.90 0.57 9.63
C LEU A 79 -7.56 1.96 9.68
N GLN A 80 -6.79 2.96 10.07
CA GLN A 80 -7.29 4.33 10.18
C GLN A 80 -7.57 4.91 8.78
N PRO A 81 -8.63 5.74 8.63
CA PRO A 81 -9.02 6.29 7.33
C PRO A 81 -7.97 7.25 6.78
N GLU A 82 -7.38 8.07 7.64
CA GLU A 82 -6.38 9.07 7.30
C GLU A 82 -4.97 8.46 7.21
N PRO A 83 -4.19 8.73 6.15
CA PRO A 83 -2.80 8.33 6.08
C PRO A 83 -1.95 9.14 7.07
N VAL A 84 -0.81 8.61 7.53
CA VAL A 84 0.13 9.36 8.38
C VAL A 84 1.16 10.16 7.57
N LEU A 85 1.41 9.75 6.32
CA LEU A 85 2.29 10.38 5.35
C LEU A 85 1.81 10.04 3.94
N ASP A 86 1.99 10.98 3.01
CA ASP A 86 1.77 10.82 1.58
C ASP A 86 2.88 11.61 0.86
N VAL A 87 3.66 10.94 0.02
CA VAL A 87 4.76 11.53 -0.76
C VAL A 87 4.72 10.98 -2.18
N SER A 88 5.08 11.80 -3.17
CA SER A 88 5.15 11.34 -4.56
C SER A 88 6.27 10.31 -4.76
N VAL A 89 5.89 9.12 -5.25
CA VAL A 89 6.84 8.03 -5.53
C VAL A 89 6.81 7.62 -7.00
N ALA A 90 7.96 7.20 -7.53
CA ALA A 90 8.00 6.44 -8.77
C ALA A 90 7.62 4.99 -8.49
N LYS A 91 6.87 4.33 -9.38
CA LYS A 91 6.29 3.00 -9.09
C LYS A 91 6.60 1.91 -10.11
N ASP A 92 7.41 2.20 -11.12
CA ASP A 92 7.81 1.22 -12.13
C ASP A 92 8.84 0.21 -11.58
N GLY A 93 8.79 -1.03 -12.06
CA GLY A 93 9.73 -2.09 -11.64
C GLY A 93 9.56 -2.45 -10.17
N GLU A 94 10.62 -2.29 -9.37
CA GLU A 94 10.64 -2.48 -7.91
C GLU A 94 10.61 -1.14 -7.13
N ARG A 95 10.39 -0.01 -7.81
CA ARG A 95 10.34 1.31 -7.18
C ARG A 95 9.04 1.52 -6.41
N GLY A 96 9.05 2.47 -5.48
CA GLY A 96 7.86 2.88 -4.72
C GLY A 96 8.22 3.31 -3.30
N MET A 97 7.27 3.12 -2.39
CA MET A 97 7.47 3.16 -0.94
C MET A 97 7.96 1.80 -0.43
N LEU A 98 9.21 1.71 0.04
CA LEU A 98 9.93 0.42 0.11
C LEU A 98 10.44 0.03 1.50
N GLY A 99 10.78 0.97 2.37
CA GLY A 99 11.33 0.66 3.69
C GLY A 99 10.82 1.58 4.78
N ILE A 100 10.60 1.01 5.97
CA ILE A 100 10.24 1.77 7.18
C ILE A 100 10.83 1.09 8.41
N THR A 101 11.33 1.90 9.35
CA THR A 101 11.76 1.44 10.67
C THR A 101 11.61 2.56 11.70
N SER A 102 11.59 2.23 12.99
CA SER A 102 11.41 3.18 14.08
C SER A 102 12.47 3.01 15.18
N ASP A 103 12.80 4.13 15.82
CA ASP A 103 13.54 4.21 17.08
C ASP A 103 12.81 5.18 18.01
N GLY A 104 12.07 4.64 18.98
CA GLY A 104 11.12 5.41 19.77
C GLY A 104 10.09 6.11 18.87
N SER A 105 9.98 7.44 18.99
CA SER A 105 9.09 8.26 18.15
C SER A 105 9.75 8.79 16.87
N LYS A 106 10.95 8.32 16.52
CA LYS A 106 11.61 8.65 15.25
C LYS A 106 11.32 7.56 14.24
N VAL A 107 10.88 7.94 13.05
CA VAL A 107 10.52 7.00 11.97
C VAL A 107 11.35 7.30 10.74
N TYR A 108 12.01 6.28 10.21
CA TYR A 108 12.84 6.37 9.02
C TYR A 108 12.10 5.72 7.86
N VAL A 109 11.93 6.46 6.76
CA VAL A 109 11.17 5.99 5.58
C VAL A 109 12.07 6.04 4.35
N TYR A 110 12.10 4.94 3.59
CA TYR A 110 12.85 4.76 2.37
C TYR A 110 11.92 4.59 1.16
N PHE A 111 12.11 5.40 0.12
CA PHE A 111 11.31 5.36 -1.10
C PHE A 111 12.07 5.88 -2.32
N THR A 112 11.60 5.52 -3.51
CA THR A 112 12.06 6.13 -4.77
C THR A 112 11.21 7.36 -5.08
N ALA A 113 11.78 8.56 -4.91
CA ALA A 113 11.08 9.82 -5.11
C ALA A 113 10.77 10.09 -6.59
N ALA A 114 9.63 10.75 -6.84
CA ALA A 114 9.25 11.26 -8.15
C ALA A 114 8.87 12.75 -8.10
N ASP A 115 8.85 13.39 -9.26
CA ASP A 115 8.44 14.78 -9.46
C ASP A 115 6.93 14.97 -9.26
N VAL A 116 6.15 13.97 -9.63
CA VAL A 116 4.73 13.79 -9.37
C VAL A 116 4.49 12.34 -9.02
N ASP A 117 3.40 12.03 -8.32
CA ASP A 117 3.10 10.64 -7.97
C ASP A 117 2.94 9.76 -9.21
N ALA A 118 3.52 8.56 -9.17
CA ALA A 118 3.73 7.67 -10.31
C ALA A 118 4.52 8.27 -11.50
N GLY A 119 5.22 9.38 -11.28
CA GLY A 119 6.01 10.10 -12.28
C GLY A 119 7.39 9.52 -12.52
N LYS A 120 8.30 10.37 -13.01
CA LYS A 120 9.67 9.95 -13.34
C LYS A 120 10.48 9.81 -12.04
N ALA A 121 11.17 8.69 -11.90
CA ALA A 121 12.10 8.49 -10.79
C ALA A 121 13.19 9.58 -10.79
N ILE A 122 13.36 10.21 -9.63
CA ILE A 122 14.41 11.20 -9.37
C ILE A 122 15.60 10.48 -8.71
N GLU A 123 15.38 9.95 -7.51
CA GLU A 123 16.41 9.33 -6.67
C GLU A 123 15.76 8.46 -5.59
N ASN A 124 16.57 7.68 -4.88
CA ASN A 124 16.11 7.02 -3.66
C ASN A 124 16.38 7.91 -2.45
N ARG A 125 15.39 8.09 -1.59
CA ARG A 125 15.46 8.94 -0.41
C ARG A 125 15.28 8.12 0.86
N ILE A 126 16.02 8.52 1.90
CA ILE A 126 15.73 8.15 3.28
C ILE A 126 15.51 9.45 4.03
N TYR A 127 14.34 9.58 4.67
CA TYR A 127 14.07 10.67 5.59
C TYR A 127 13.77 10.13 6.98
N ARG A 128 14.21 10.87 7.99
CA ARG A 128 13.73 10.69 9.36
C ARG A 128 12.61 11.67 9.63
N TYR A 129 11.52 11.19 10.20
CA TYR A 129 10.38 11.96 10.67
C TYR A 129 10.21 11.82 12.18
N ASP A 130 9.53 12.79 12.77
CA ASP A 130 8.99 12.72 14.12
C ASP A 130 7.55 12.20 14.07
N TRP A 131 7.22 11.23 14.92
CA TRP A 131 5.85 10.80 15.16
C TRP A 131 5.19 11.68 16.22
N ASP A 132 4.09 12.35 15.86
CA ASP A 132 3.33 13.22 16.78
C ASP A 132 2.07 12.55 17.37
N GLY A 133 1.88 11.25 17.10
CA GLY A 133 0.67 10.49 17.47
C GLY A 133 -0.41 10.46 16.39
N LYS A 134 -0.26 11.24 15.31
CA LYS A 134 -1.22 11.35 14.21
C LYS A 134 -0.56 11.37 12.82
N LYS A 135 0.59 12.01 12.65
CA LYS A 135 1.31 12.21 11.38
C LYS A 135 2.81 12.03 11.57
N LEU A 136 3.48 11.73 10.45
CA LEU A 136 4.93 11.84 10.34
C LEU A 136 5.28 13.27 9.94
N VAL A 137 5.99 13.99 10.80
CA VAL A 137 6.30 15.42 10.63
C VAL A 137 7.81 15.67 10.71
N ASN A 138 8.23 16.90 10.42
CA ASN A 138 9.64 17.34 10.51
C ASN A 138 10.65 16.43 9.78
N PRO A 139 10.50 16.19 8.46
CA PRO A 139 11.48 15.42 7.70
C PRO A 139 12.88 16.04 7.79
N VAL A 140 13.88 15.20 8.09
CA VAL A 140 15.32 15.53 8.07
C VAL A 140 16.06 14.55 7.19
#